data_AF-X1DBU0-F1
#
_entry.id   AF-X1DBU0-F1
#
_cell.length_a   1.000
_cell.length_b   1.000
_cell.length_c   1.000
_cell.angle_alpha   90.00
_cell.angle_beta   90.00
_cell.angle_gamma   90.00
#
_symmetry.space_group_name_H-M   'P 1'
#
loop_
_entity.id
_entity.type
_entity.pdbx_description
1 polymer ?
#
loop_
_entity_poly.entity_id
_entity_poly.type
_entity_poly.pdbx_seq_one_letter_code
_entity_poly.pdbx_strand_id
1 'polypeptide(L)'
;MGVEYSLGTSWTTDAPYRETIKEIDHYKGEGVLTVDMEASAVFTVSNALNVDASAIFTISDYVGERAWQPYFHLTDEHLQTLFKIAIDTLNSI
;
A
#
# COMPACT_ATOMS: atom_id res chain seq x y z
N MET A 1 4.24 -2.55 -19.01
CA MET A 1 3.68 -3.91 -18.84
C MET A 1 2.17 -3.76 -18.66
N GLY A 2 1.34 -4.57 -19.32
CA GLY A 2 -0.13 -4.49 -19.20
C GLY A 2 -0.62 -5.23 -17.96
N VAL A 3 -0.33 -4.69 -16.78
CA VAL A 3 -0.77 -5.24 -15.49
C VAL A 3 -2.01 -4.51 -15.04
N GLU A 4 -3.04 -5.23 -14.61
CA GLU A 4 -4.21 -4.61 -13.98
C GLU A 4 -3.83 -4.08 -12.59
N TYR A 5 -4.22 -2.84 -12.31
CA TYR A 5 -3.96 -2.20 -11.02
C TYR A 5 -5.14 -1.32 -10.62
N SER A 6 -5.20 -1.00 -9.33
CA SER A 6 -6.11 0.01 -8.79
C SER A 6 -5.29 1.20 -8.27
N LEU A 7 -5.82 2.41 -8.46
CA LEU A 7 -5.26 3.64 -7.91
C LEU A 7 -6.19 4.14 -6.81
N GLY A 8 -5.63 4.45 -5.64
CA GLY A 8 -6.40 5.00 -4.53
C GLY A 8 -5.53 5.30 -3.32
N THR A 9 -6.18 5.74 -2.25
CA THR A 9 -5.51 6.14 -1.00
C THR A 9 -5.12 4.92 -0.17
N SER A 10 -3.96 5.00 0.49
CA SER A 10 -3.52 4.08 1.55
C SER A 10 -3.64 4.77 2.91
N TRP A 11 -4.04 4.02 3.94
CA TRP A 11 -3.91 4.42 5.33
C TRP A 11 -2.56 3.93 5.87
N THR A 12 -1.74 4.81 6.44
CA THR A 12 -0.50 4.38 7.10
C THR A 12 -0.71 4.29 8.61
N THR A 13 -0.41 3.13 9.20
CA THR A 13 -0.56 2.85 10.64
C THR A 13 0.78 2.53 11.31
N ASP A 14 0.93 2.89 12.59
CA ASP A 14 2.07 2.49 13.43
C ASP A 14 1.78 1.22 14.24
N ALA A 15 0.55 0.72 14.19
CA ALA A 15 0.06 -0.34 15.07
C ALA A 15 -0.83 -1.36 14.33
N PRO A 16 -0.27 -2.22 13.44
CA PRO A 16 -1.02 -3.19 12.65
C PRO A 16 -1.77 -4.23 13.50
N TYR A 17 -1.38 -4.45 14.76
CA TYR A 17 -2.10 -5.34 15.69
C TYR A 17 -3.18 -4.64 16.52
N ARG A 18 -3.41 -3.33 16.31
CA ARG A 18 -4.40 -2.54 17.05
C ARG A 18 -5.50 -1.95 16.16
N GLU A 19 -5.54 -2.34 14.90
CA GLU A 19 -6.60 -1.93 13.97
C GLU A 19 -7.96 -2.40 14.49
N THR A 20 -8.93 -1.48 14.55
CA THR A 20 -10.29 -1.79 15.00
C THR A 20 -11.27 -1.88 13.84
N ILE A 21 -12.35 -2.63 14.01
CA ILE A 21 -13.46 -2.70 13.02
C ILE A 21 -13.99 -1.29 12.71
N LYS A 22 -14.06 -0.41 13.71
CA LYS A 22 -14.52 0.96 13.53
C LYS A 22 -13.60 1.78 12.62
N GLU A 23 -12.27 1.64 12.77
CA GLU A 23 -11.30 2.30 11.89
C GLU A 23 -11.37 1.73 10.48
N ILE A 24 -11.43 0.40 10.36
CA ILE A 24 -11.55 -0.29 9.07
C ILE A 24 -12.80 0.19 8.31
N ASP A 25 -13.96 0.24 8.97
CA ASP A 25 -15.20 0.70 8.33
C ASP A 25 -15.19 2.19 8.01
N HIS A 26 -14.53 3.00 8.85
CA HIS A 26 -14.33 4.42 8.57
C HIS A 26 -13.51 4.62 7.29
N TYR A 27 -12.33 4.00 7.18
CA TYR A 27 -11.45 4.13 6.02
C TYR A 27 -12.04 3.49 4.76
N LYS A 28 -12.75 2.36 4.88
CA LYS A 28 -13.55 1.80 3.78
C LYS A 28 -14.59 2.79 3.27
N GLY A 29 -15.28 3.49 4.18
CA GLY A 29 -16.25 4.53 3.84
C GLY A 29 -15.65 5.73 3.09
N GLU A 30 -14.36 6.01 3.32
CA GLU A 30 -13.59 7.04 2.61
C GLU A 30 -13.00 6.55 1.27
N GLY A 31 -13.15 5.27 0.94
CA GLY A 31 -12.60 4.68 -0.29
C GLY A 31 -11.09 4.35 -0.21
N VAL A 32 -10.54 4.22 0.99
CA VAL A 32 -9.16 3.73 1.20
C VAL A 32 -9.06 2.29 0.72
N LEU A 33 -8.03 2.00 -0.08
CA LEU A 33 -7.85 0.68 -0.71
C LEU A 33 -6.91 -0.24 0.07
N THR A 34 -5.93 0.33 0.77
CA THR A 34 -4.85 -0.41 1.42
C THR A 34 -4.49 0.20 2.77
N VAL A 35 -3.81 -0.62 3.59
CA VAL A 35 -3.11 -0.17 4.79
C VAL A 35 -1.63 -0.55 4.67
N ASP A 36 -0.74 0.32 5.12
CA ASP A 36 0.71 0.14 5.14
C ASP A 36 1.34 0.78 6.39
N MET A 37 2.67 0.81 6.52
CA MET A 37 3.35 1.36 7.70
C MET A 37 4.38 2.47 7.37
N GLU A 38 4.49 2.91 6.11
CA GLU A 38 5.60 3.75 5.63
C GLU A 38 5.20 4.97 4.77
N ALA A 39 4.16 4.85 3.93
CA ALA A 39 3.92 5.73 2.79
C ALA A 39 3.66 7.19 3.18
N SER A 40 2.87 7.43 4.24
CA SER A 40 2.62 8.79 4.74
C SER A 40 3.91 9.51 5.14
N ALA A 41 4.87 8.80 5.74
CA ALA A 41 6.15 9.36 6.15
C ALA A 41 7.03 9.65 4.93
N VAL A 42 7.11 8.72 3.98
CA VAL A 42 7.84 8.90 2.71
C VAL A 42 7.33 10.14 1.98
N PHE A 43 6.01 10.25 1.76
CA PHE A 43 5.44 11.39 1.05
C PHE A 43 5.61 12.71 1.81
N THR A 44 5.49 12.70 3.13
CA THR A 44 5.72 13.90 3.95
C THR A 44 7.16 14.40 3.81
N VAL A 45 8.14 13.51 3.93
CA VAL A 45 9.57 13.87 3.83
C VAL A 45 9.91 14.30 2.41
N SER A 46 9.44 13.58 1.40
CA SER A 46 9.69 13.93 -0.01
C SER A 46 9.13 15.30 -0.37
N ASN A 47 7.92 15.61 0.10
CA ASN A 47 7.33 16.94 -0.06
C ASN A 47 8.16 18.02 0.66
N ALA A 48 8.64 17.76 1.88
CA ALA A 48 9.49 18.70 2.62
C ALA A 48 10.86 18.94 1.95
N LEU A 49 11.38 17.94 1.24
CA LEU A 49 12.64 18.00 0.50
C LEU A 49 12.48 18.45 -0.97
N ASN A 50 11.25 18.67 -1.43
CA ASN A 50 10.92 18.98 -2.82
C ASN A 50 11.51 17.95 -3.81
N VAL A 51 11.31 16.67 -3.51
CA VAL A 51 11.67 15.53 -4.38
C VAL A 51 10.43 14.70 -4.70
N ASP A 52 10.40 14.12 -5.89
CA ASP A 52 9.30 13.24 -6.30
C ASP A 52 9.34 11.90 -5.54
N ALA A 53 8.17 11.38 -5.21
CA ALA A 53 8.02 10.06 -4.61
C ALA A 53 6.72 9.39 -5.08
N SER A 54 6.73 8.06 -5.11
CA SER A 54 5.59 7.22 -5.41
C SER A 54 5.63 5.96 -4.57
N ALA A 55 4.47 5.34 -4.33
CA ALA A 55 4.34 4.08 -3.61
C ALA A 55 3.47 3.12 -4.43
N ILE A 56 3.87 1.86 -4.48
CA ILE A 56 3.15 0.76 -5.13
C ILE A 56 3.11 -0.42 -4.16
N PHE A 57 1.97 -1.08 -4.06
CA PHE A 57 1.74 -2.13 -3.05
C PHE A 57 1.29 -3.43 -3.69
N THR A 58 1.76 -4.54 -3.14
CA THR A 58 1.16 -5.87 -3.34
C THR A 58 0.25 -6.14 -2.17
N ILE A 59 -0.97 -6.59 -2.43
CA ILE A 59 -1.88 -7.00 -1.36
C ILE A 59 -1.41 -8.31 -0.76
N SER A 60 -1.06 -8.27 0.53
CA SER A 60 -0.43 -9.35 1.27
C SER A 60 -1.40 -10.12 2.15
N ASP A 61 -2.53 -9.52 2.49
CA ASP A 61 -3.51 -10.02 3.43
C ASP A 61 -4.82 -9.23 3.34
N TYR A 62 -5.87 -9.76 3.94
CA TYR A 62 -7.16 -9.10 4.06
C TYR A 62 -7.43 -8.76 5.53
N VAL A 63 -7.52 -7.46 5.82
CA VAL A 63 -7.89 -6.90 7.12
C VAL A 63 -9.35 -6.44 7.02
N GLY A 64 -10.26 -7.18 7.64
CA GLY A 64 -11.70 -6.96 7.52
C GLY A 64 -12.51 -7.42 8.73
N GLU A 65 -13.84 -7.30 8.63
CA GLU A 65 -14.79 -7.37 9.76
C GLU A 65 -14.82 -8.71 10.55
N ARG A 66 -14.36 -9.81 9.95
CA ARG A 66 -14.44 -11.14 10.58
C ARG A 66 -13.15 -11.55 11.26
N ALA A 67 -12.07 -11.63 10.50
CA ALA A 67 -10.76 -12.05 10.95
C ALA A 67 -9.70 -11.62 9.95
N TRP A 68 -8.48 -11.40 10.44
CA TRP A 68 -7.31 -11.21 9.61
C TRP A 68 -7.01 -12.47 8.78
N GLN A 69 -6.84 -12.31 7.47
CA GLN A 69 -6.54 -13.41 6.56
C GLN A 69 -5.18 -13.18 5.88
N PRO A 70 -4.11 -13.83 6.35
CA PRO A 70 -2.79 -13.67 5.76
C PRO A 70 -2.64 -14.44 4.44
N TYR A 71 -2.13 -13.76 3.42
CA TYR A 71 -1.84 -14.32 2.09
C TYR A 71 -0.38 -14.07 1.66
N PHE A 72 0.52 -13.85 2.62
CA PHE A 72 1.93 -13.53 2.40
C PHE A 72 2.67 -14.50 1.47
N HIS A 73 2.30 -15.77 1.52
CA HIS A 73 2.89 -16.81 0.70
C HIS A 73 2.53 -16.70 -0.80
N LEU A 74 1.59 -15.83 -1.17
CA LEU A 74 1.13 -15.60 -2.53
C LEU A 74 1.72 -14.32 -3.16
N THR A 75 2.56 -13.58 -2.44
CA THR A 75 3.01 -12.26 -2.89
C THR A 75 4.26 -12.29 -3.76
N ASP A 76 4.97 -13.41 -3.87
CA ASP A 76 6.30 -13.47 -4.50
C ASP A 76 6.30 -12.95 -5.96
N GLU A 77 5.40 -13.46 -6.81
CA GLU A 77 5.30 -13.02 -8.21
C GLU A 77 4.90 -11.54 -8.33
N HIS A 78 3.97 -11.08 -7.49
CA HIS A 78 3.53 -9.70 -7.47
C HIS A 78 4.65 -8.75 -7.01
N LEU A 79 5.42 -9.12 -5.98
CA LEU A 79 6.56 -8.34 -5.51
C LEU A 79 7.66 -8.25 -6.56
N GLN A 80 7.99 -9.35 -7.23
CA GLN A 80 8.94 -9.35 -8.35
C GLN A 80 8.46 -8.46 -9.50
N THR A 81 7.15 -8.45 -9.76
CA THR A 81 6.52 -7.62 -10.79
C THR A 81 6.60 -6.13 -10.42
N LEU A 82 6.19 -5.76 -9.19
CA LEU A 82 6.30 -4.38 -8.71
C LEU A 82 7.74 -3.90 -8.66
N PHE A 83 8.69 -4.74 -8.27
CA PHE A 83 10.11 -4.39 -8.29
C PHE A 83 10.57 -4.00 -9.70
N LYS A 84 10.24 -4.79 -10.72
CA LYS A 84 10.56 -4.46 -12.12
C LYS A 84 9.88 -3.16 -12.56
N ILE A 85 8.60 -2.97 -12.22
CA ILE A 85 7.87 -1.73 -12.52
C ILE A 85 8.53 -0.52 -11.86
N ALA A 86 8.98 -0.63 -10.62
CA ALA A 86 9.67 0.45 -9.91
C ALA A 86 10.99 0.81 -10.60
N ILE A 87 11.80 -0.18 -10.98
CA ILE A 87 13.05 0.05 -11.71
C ILE A 87 12.80 0.70 -13.07
N ASP A 88 11.83 0.20 -13.84
CA ASP A 88 11.48 0.78 -15.14
C ASP A 88 10.97 2.22 -15.00
N THR A 89 10.17 2.50 -13.97
CA THR A 89 9.66 3.84 -13.67
C THR A 89 10.81 4.79 -13.34
N LEU A 90 11.72 4.40 -12.44
CA LEU A 90 12.88 5.22 -12.06
C LEU A 90 13.83 5.50 -13.22
N ASN A 91 13.99 4.55 -14.15
CA ASN A 91 14.83 4.74 -15.34
C ASN A 91 14.15 5.56 -16.46
N SER A 92 12.87 5.89 -16.30
CA SER A 92 12.10 6.67 -17.28
C SER A 92 12.02 8.18 -16.99
N ILE A 93 12.57 8.60 -15.85
CA ILE A 93 12.66 9.98 -15.36
C ILE A 93 14.03 10.56 -15.73
#